data_AF-A0A422NFR3-F1
#
_entry.id   AF-A0A422NFR3-F1
#
_cell.length_a   1.000
_cell.length_b   1.000
_cell.length_c   1.000
_cell.angle_alpha   90.00
_cell.angle_beta   90.00
_cell.angle_gamma   90.00
#
_symmetry.space_group_name_H-M   'P 1'
#
loop_
_entity.id
_entity.type
_entity.pdbx_description
1 polymer ?
#
loop_
_entity_poly.entity_id
_entity_poly.type
_entity_poly.pdbx_seq_one_letter_code
_entity_poly.pdbx_strand_id
1 'polypeptide(L)'
;MDLDHDGTLQREVSSSDSVVRRSCSFNDKFPLRERNTTRVVASSGIFSHVGASRVLLIDDANAMVDLTMQRVFNKTLCPVEPMEKDHPKFVEFLAFFAGVFKTKYNNTPWWLDEGSLIGVGRAGTIVNADDDFDFFVLLPNSTAPCRQQSLECTREEFNVFIHRFLLPLWEAGACIRRFNPNITKFDSDRRLLYTLQIRNPNHAHNPLQCFNSRAPFAHMHLGMLNADGELETNKWVGPNSHPKDKLPLNLMLPVRRCRLGASDAPCPFDIVGYLKLRNRGEYIRNSKDGTCLLVKKKWSRVRKINQVKKVQLLHDCGYNSMISLKQRFIDTNYSAC
;
A
#
# COMPACT_ATOMS: atom_id res chain seq x y z
N MET A 1 -57.20 -7.50 41.27
CA MET A 1 -57.06 -7.70 42.72
C MET A 1 -55.63 -8.11 42.95
N ASP A 2 -54.89 -7.17 43.52
CA ASP A 2 -53.54 -7.31 44.04
C ASP A 2 -53.45 -8.41 45.11
N LEU A 3 -52.23 -8.89 45.37
CA LEU A 3 -51.51 -8.66 46.64
C LEU A 3 -50.19 -9.46 46.70
N ASP A 4 -49.09 -8.73 46.51
CA ASP A 4 -47.93 -8.54 47.41
C ASP A 4 -47.32 -9.66 48.30
N HIS A 5 -45.96 -9.63 48.27
CA HIS A 5 -44.99 -9.72 49.40
C HIS A 5 -44.80 -11.09 50.08
N ASP A 6 -43.66 -11.50 50.65
CA ASP A 6 -42.26 -11.04 50.83
C ASP A 6 -41.55 -12.21 51.59
N GLY A 7 -40.21 -12.24 51.69
CA GLY A 7 -39.56 -12.97 52.80
C GLY A 7 -38.53 -14.06 52.47
N THR A 8 -37.28 -13.62 52.40
CA THR A 8 -35.98 -14.31 52.57
C THR A 8 -35.89 -15.39 53.66
N LEU A 9 -35.11 -16.46 53.40
CA LEU A 9 -34.22 -17.10 54.41
C LEU A 9 -33.12 -17.95 53.75
N GLN A 10 -31.88 -17.66 54.17
CA GLN A 10 -30.62 -18.27 53.74
C GLN A 10 -30.45 -19.73 54.22
N ARG A 11 -29.75 -20.55 53.41
CA ARG A 11 -28.78 -21.52 53.95
C ARG A 11 -27.70 -21.86 52.90
N GLU A 12 -26.46 -21.58 53.27
CA GLU A 12 -25.23 -21.87 52.53
C GLU A 12 -24.79 -23.35 52.63
N VAL A 13 -23.75 -23.66 51.84
CA VAL A 13 -22.75 -24.74 51.97
C VAL A 13 -23.18 -26.08 51.34
N SER A 14 -22.47 -26.72 50.39
CA SER A 14 -21.16 -26.54 49.76
C SER A 14 -21.07 -27.47 48.54
N SER A 15 -20.32 -27.09 47.49
CA SER A 15 -19.33 -28.00 46.92
C SER A 15 -18.23 -27.19 46.23
N SER A 16 -17.03 -27.35 46.77
CA SER A 16 -15.76 -26.87 46.26
C SER A 16 -15.49 -27.31 44.83
N ASP A 17 -15.25 -26.35 43.94
CA ASP A 17 -14.29 -26.54 42.86
C ASP A 17 -13.45 -25.26 42.71
N SER A 18 -12.15 -25.47 42.74
CA SER A 18 -11.11 -24.46 42.86
C SER A 18 -11.08 -23.52 41.66
N VAL A 19 -11.59 -22.30 41.83
CA VAL A 19 -11.36 -21.19 40.90
C VAL A 19 -9.99 -20.59 41.19
N VAL A 20 -8.97 -21.08 40.49
CA VAL A 20 -7.69 -20.35 40.36
C VAL A 20 -7.95 -19.14 39.46
N ARG A 21 -8.20 -17.99 40.09
CA ARG A 21 -8.06 -16.68 39.47
C ARG A 21 -6.61 -16.52 38.98
N ARG A 22 -6.40 -16.65 37.66
CA ARG A 22 -5.28 -16.00 36.99
C ARG A 22 -5.82 -14.89 36.10
N SER A 23 -5.79 -13.70 36.70
CA SER A 23 -5.73 -12.42 36.02
C SER A 23 -4.56 -12.39 35.05
N CYS A 24 -4.83 -12.55 33.76
CA CYS A 24 -3.97 -12.05 32.69
C CYS A 24 -4.80 -11.09 31.84
N SER A 25 -4.80 -9.84 32.28
CA SER A 25 -5.05 -8.68 31.44
C SER A 25 -3.99 -8.65 30.34
N PHE A 26 -4.26 -9.26 29.18
CA PHE A 26 -3.59 -8.89 27.94
C PHE A 26 -4.40 -7.78 27.31
N ASN A 27 -4.08 -6.58 27.76
CA ASN A 27 -4.56 -5.33 27.19
C ASN A 27 -3.73 -5.05 25.93
N ASP A 28 -3.78 -5.93 24.92
CA ASP A 28 -3.22 -5.64 23.60
C ASP A 28 -4.23 -4.81 22.81
N LYS A 29 -4.45 -3.58 23.29
CA LYS A 29 -4.90 -2.50 22.43
C LYS A 29 -3.75 -2.23 21.48
N PHE A 30 -3.78 -2.84 20.29
CA PHE A 30 -3.08 -2.27 19.14
C PHE A 30 -3.41 -0.77 19.13
N PRO A 31 -2.42 0.15 19.06
CA PRO A 31 -2.73 1.55 19.16
C PRO A 31 -3.67 1.90 18.01
N LEU A 32 -4.91 2.26 18.35
CA LEU A 32 -5.61 3.32 17.63
C LEU A 32 -4.55 4.36 17.37
N ARG A 33 -4.26 4.67 16.11
CA ARG A 33 -3.25 5.66 15.75
C ARG A 33 -3.49 6.90 16.58
N GLU A 34 -2.70 7.05 17.64
CA GLU A 34 -2.78 8.20 18.49
C GLU A 34 -2.18 9.30 17.62
N ARG A 35 -3.05 10.17 17.09
CA ARG A 35 -2.64 11.37 16.33
C ARG A 35 -1.60 12.20 17.11
N ASN A 36 -1.52 11.98 18.42
CA ASN A 36 -0.52 12.55 19.31
C ASN A 36 0.87 11.91 19.15
N THR A 37 1.01 10.60 18.91
CA THR A 37 2.32 9.92 18.87
C THR A 37 3.17 10.41 17.69
N THR A 38 2.59 10.53 16.49
CA THR A 38 3.35 11.01 15.33
C THR A 38 3.66 12.49 15.39
N ARG A 39 2.76 13.33 15.94
CA ARG A 39 3.06 14.74 16.24
C ARG A 39 4.18 14.88 17.26
N VAL A 40 4.13 14.10 18.35
CA VAL A 40 5.17 14.06 19.39
C VAL A 40 6.52 13.70 18.76
N VAL A 41 6.54 12.76 17.82
CA VAL A 41 7.79 12.36 17.19
C VAL A 41 8.26 13.35 16.12
N ALA A 42 7.36 13.93 15.32
CA ALA A 42 7.71 15.05 14.46
C ALA A 42 8.36 16.20 15.26
N SER A 43 7.91 16.42 16.51
CA SER A 43 8.50 17.41 17.44
C SER A 43 9.67 16.90 18.31
N SER A 44 10.04 15.63 18.22
CA SER A 44 11.04 15.01 19.12
C SER A 44 12.50 15.27 18.74
N GLY A 45 12.74 16.03 17.67
CA GLY A 45 14.08 16.29 17.13
C GLY A 45 14.67 15.15 16.30
N ILE A 46 13.95 14.03 16.15
CA ILE A 46 14.36 12.89 15.31
C ILE A 46 14.36 13.24 13.82
N PHE A 47 13.39 14.06 13.39
CA PHE A 47 13.31 14.54 12.02
C PHE A 47 13.91 15.94 11.89
N SER A 48 14.47 16.23 10.72
CA SER A 48 14.78 17.60 10.32
C SER A 48 13.50 18.44 10.30
N HIS A 49 13.62 19.77 10.33
CA HIS A 49 12.44 20.66 10.23
C HIS A 49 11.57 20.36 9.00
N VAL A 50 12.22 19.99 7.89
CA VAL A 50 11.56 19.56 6.64
C VAL A 50 10.90 18.19 6.82
N GLY A 51 11.60 17.23 7.43
CA GLY A 51 11.07 15.90 7.71
C GLY A 51 9.86 15.93 8.63
N ALA A 52 9.90 16.71 9.70
CA ALA A 52 8.80 16.87 10.65
C ALA A 52 7.50 17.31 9.93
N SER A 53 7.60 18.28 9.03
CA SER A 53 6.45 18.76 8.25
C SER A 53 5.88 17.69 7.31
N ARG A 54 6.76 16.87 6.70
CA ARG A 54 6.36 15.79 5.78
C ARG A 54 5.73 14.60 6.51
N VAL A 55 6.26 14.25 7.68
CA VAL A 55 5.76 13.14 8.50
C VAL A 55 4.32 13.40 8.97
N LEU A 56 3.97 14.65 9.26
CA LEU A 56 2.61 15.05 9.62
C LEU A 56 1.58 14.75 8.51
N LEU A 57 1.99 14.68 7.24
CA LEU A 57 1.10 14.30 6.14
C LEU A 57 0.53 12.90 6.31
N ILE A 58 1.27 12.01 6.99
CA ILE A 58 0.79 10.66 7.24
C ILE A 58 -0.43 10.74 8.16
N ASP A 59 -0.45 11.63 9.16
CA ASP A 59 -1.53 11.74 10.17
C ASP A 59 -2.77 12.47 9.71
N ASP A 60 -2.74 13.04 8.51
CA ASP A 60 -3.93 13.57 7.88
C ASP A 60 -4.99 12.45 7.83
N ALA A 61 -6.23 12.77 8.24
CA ALA A 61 -7.33 11.82 8.18
C ALA A 61 -7.59 11.32 6.75
N ASN A 62 -7.14 12.08 5.75
CA ASN A 62 -7.24 11.78 4.34
C ASN A 62 -5.95 11.23 3.73
N ALA A 63 -4.91 10.96 4.53
CA ALA A 63 -3.63 10.45 4.03
C ALA A 63 -3.78 9.13 3.25
N MET A 64 -4.74 8.30 3.67
CA MET A 64 -5.11 7.07 2.99
C MET A 64 -6.56 7.16 2.50
N VAL A 65 -6.81 6.78 1.25
CA VAL A 65 -8.17 6.74 0.73
C VAL A 65 -9.00 5.65 1.38
N ASP A 66 -10.25 5.96 1.73
CA ASP A 66 -11.18 4.97 2.25
C ASP A 66 -11.96 4.29 1.14
N LEU A 67 -11.48 3.15 0.64
CA LEU A 67 -12.06 2.46 -0.52
C LEU A 67 -13.52 2.01 -0.34
N THR A 68 -14.02 1.93 0.90
CA THR A 68 -15.43 1.55 1.19
C THR A 68 -16.41 2.68 0.89
N MET A 69 -15.93 3.92 0.87
CA MET A 69 -16.77 5.08 0.55
C MET A 69 -17.07 5.11 -0.95
N GLN A 70 -18.27 5.53 -1.32
CA GLN A 70 -18.59 5.73 -2.74
C GLN A 70 -17.81 6.92 -3.29
N ARG A 71 -17.21 6.75 -4.48
CA ARG A 71 -16.50 7.83 -5.18
C ARG A 71 -17.51 8.88 -5.66
N VAL A 72 -17.16 10.16 -5.48
CA VAL A 72 -17.92 11.30 -6.02
C VAL A 72 -17.28 11.75 -7.32
N PHE A 73 -18.08 11.91 -8.37
CA PHE A 73 -17.60 12.31 -9.69
C PHE A 73 -18.70 12.94 -10.53
N ASN A 74 -18.29 13.64 -11.58
CA ASN A 74 -19.23 14.27 -12.49
C ASN A 74 -19.77 13.27 -13.51
N LYS A 75 -21.04 12.88 -13.38
CA LYS A 75 -21.71 11.96 -14.32
C LYS A 75 -21.86 12.53 -15.74
N THR A 76 -21.79 13.85 -15.93
CA THR A 76 -21.80 14.43 -17.28
C THR A 76 -20.48 14.21 -18.01
N LEU A 77 -19.36 14.16 -17.27
CA LEU A 77 -18.02 13.84 -17.81
C LEU A 77 -17.77 12.33 -17.86
N CYS A 78 -18.34 11.59 -16.91
CA CYS A 78 -18.26 10.14 -16.81
C CYS A 78 -19.66 9.50 -16.94
N PRO A 79 -20.22 9.44 -18.17
CA PRO A 79 -21.52 8.81 -18.39
C PRO A 79 -21.44 7.29 -18.26
N VAL A 80 -20.26 6.71 -18.50
CA VAL A 80 -19.98 5.28 -18.39
C VAL A 80 -18.67 5.11 -17.62
N GLU A 81 -18.72 4.41 -16.50
CA GLU A 81 -17.51 4.12 -15.74
C GLU A 81 -16.59 3.14 -16.49
N PRO A 82 -15.26 3.32 -16.41
CA PRO A 82 -14.31 2.34 -16.86
C PRO A 82 -14.55 0.99 -16.18
N MET A 83 -14.82 -0.03 -16.99
CA MET A 83 -15.07 -1.40 -16.54
C MET A 83 -14.21 -2.37 -17.34
N GLU A 84 -12.91 -2.12 -17.31
CA GLU A 84 -11.96 -3.01 -17.95
C GLU A 84 -11.98 -4.37 -17.26
N LYS A 85 -11.76 -5.43 -18.02
CA LYS A 85 -11.69 -6.75 -17.43
C LYS A 85 -10.30 -6.92 -16.82
N ASP A 86 -10.26 -7.27 -15.54
CA ASP A 86 -9.02 -7.65 -14.87
C ASP A 86 -9.02 -9.17 -14.58
N HIS A 87 -7.85 -9.72 -14.25
CA HIS A 87 -7.77 -11.13 -13.88
C HIS A 87 -8.35 -11.31 -12.46
N PRO A 88 -9.22 -12.31 -12.21
CA PRO A 88 -9.86 -12.51 -10.90
C PRO A 88 -8.87 -12.53 -9.72
N LYS A 89 -7.71 -13.16 -9.90
CA LYS A 89 -6.60 -13.16 -8.92
C LYS A 89 -6.21 -11.76 -8.39
N PHE A 90 -6.19 -10.74 -9.25
CA PHE A 90 -5.79 -9.40 -8.86
C PHE A 90 -6.88 -8.70 -8.04
N VAL A 91 -8.14 -8.95 -8.40
CA VAL A 91 -9.30 -8.49 -7.62
C VAL A 91 -9.33 -9.18 -6.25
N GLU A 92 -9.00 -10.46 -6.20
CA GLU A 92 -8.89 -11.23 -4.96
C GLU A 92 -7.77 -10.69 -4.06
N PHE A 93 -6.58 -10.44 -4.60
CA PHE A 93 -5.49 -9.79 -3.85
C PHE A 93 -5.88 -8.40 -3.34
N LEU A 94 -6.48 -7.57 -4.19
CA LEU A 94 -6.95 -6.25 -3.79
C LEU A 94 -7.93 -6.33 -2.62
N ALA A 95 -8.94 -7.21 -2.70
CA ALA A 95 -9.93 -7.40 -1.65
C ALA A 95 -9.28 -7.88 -0.33
N PHE A 96 -8.39 -8.87 -0.43
CA PHE A 96 -7.65 -9.39 0.72
C PHE A 96 -6.82 -8.29 1.40
N PHE A 97 -5.93 -7.62 0.66
CA PHE A 97 -5.05 -6.60 1.24
C PHE A 97 -5.83 -5.40 1.75
N ALA A 98 -6.83 -4.89 1.02
CA ALA A 98 -7.67 -3.79 1.49
C ALA A 98 -8.38 -4.13 2.81
N GLY A 99 -8.91 -5.35 2.92
CA GLY A 99 -9.53 -5.84 4.15
C GLY A 99 -8.56 -5.90 5.33
N VAL A 100 -7.38 -6.50 5.14
CA VAL A 100 -6.38 -6.62 6.21
C VAL A 100 -5.81 -5.25 6.60
N PHE A 101 -5.44 -4.38 5.64
CA PHE A 101 -4.93 -3.04 5.93
C PHE A 101 -5.93 -2.15 6.68
N LYS A 102 -7.20 -2.21 6.30
CA LYS A 102 -8.26 -1.48 7.02
C LYS A 102 -8.43 -1.97 8.46
N THR A 103 -8.49 -3.30 8.65
CA THR A 103 -8.91 -3.90 9.93
C THR A 103 -7.76 -4.13 10.92
N LYS A 104 -6.55 -4.46 10.43
CA LYS A 104 -5.41 -4.86 11.27
C LYS A 104 -4.30 -3.80 11.34
N TYR A 105 -4.20 -2.94 10.33
CA TYR A 105 -3.13 -1.93 10.24
C TYR A 105 -3.65 -0.49 10.38
N ASN A 106 -4.88 -0.32 10.89
CA ASN A 106 -5.53 0.98 11.07
C ASN A 106 -5.41 1.90 9.84
N ASN A 107 -5.59 1.29 8.66
CA ASN A 107 -5.48 1.95 7.36
C ASN A 107 -4.13 2.66 7.11
N THR A 108 -3.03 2.05 7.56
CA THR A 108 -1.66 2.47 7.21
C THR A 108 -1.55 2.68 5.69
N PRO A 109 -0.92 3.78 5.22
CA PRO A 109 -0.80 4.04 3.79
C PRO A 109 -0.12 2.91 3.02
N TRP A 110 -0.80 2.44 1.98
CA TRP A 110 -0.31 1.46 1.02
C TRP A 110 -0.89 1.79 -0.36
N TRP A 111 -0.23 1.35 -1.43
CA TRP A 111 -0.66 1.64 -2.80
C TRP A 111 -0.14 0.58 -3.77
N LEU A 112 -0.78 0.46 -4.94
CA LEU A 112 -0.25 -0.34 -6.04
C LEU A 112 1.10 0.21 -6.50
N ASP A 113 2.06 -0.66 -6.81
CA ASP A 113 3.42 -0.29 -7.20
C ASP A 113 3.79 -0.85 -8.58
N GLU A 114 4.93 -0.40 -9.13
CA GLU A 114 5.56 -0.93 -10.35
C GLU A 114 4.59 -1.28 -11.49
N GLY A 115 4.63 -2.49 -12.05
CA GLY A 115 3.85 -2.84 -13.23
C GLY A 115 2.35 -2.90 -12.96
N SER A 116 1.95 -3.25 -11.73
CA SER A 116 0.57 -3.11 -11.26
C SER A 116 0.07 -1.66 -11.30
N LEU A 117 0.85 -0.71 -10.76
CA LEU A 117 0.54 0.72 -10.81
C LEU A 117 0.51 1.25 -12.24
N ILE A 118 1.45 0.78 -13.08
CA ILE A 118 1.51 1.14 -14.49
C ILE A 118 0.25 0.68 -15.23
N GLY A 119 -0.20 -0.53 -14.96
CA GLY A 119 -1.41 -1.10 -15.55
C GLY A 119 -2.65 -0.28 -15.18
N VAL A 120 -2.93 -0.14 -13.89
CA VAL A 120 -4.11 0.60 -13.41
C VAL A 120 -4.06 2.06 -13.82
N GLY A 121 -2.89 2.70 -13.78
CA GLY A 121 -2.74 4.10 -14.14
C GLY A 121 -2.94 4.34 -15.64
N ARG A 122 -2.60 3.38 -16.50
CA ARG A 122 -2.79 3.51 -17.95
C ARG A 122 -4.15 3.05 -18.42
N ALA A 123 -4.66 1.99 -17.82
CA ALA A 123 -5.74 1.23 -18.43
C ALA A 123 -6.84 0.88 -17.44
N GLY A 124 -6.71 1.22 -16.16
CA GLY A 124 -7.64 0.76 -15.13
C GLY A 124 -7.64 -0.76 -14.95
N THR A 125 -6.57 -1.45 -15.36
CA THR A 125 -6.41 -2.91 -15.26
C THR A 125 -4.92 -3.26 -15.23
N ILE A 126 -4.55 -4.28 -14.44
CA ILE A 126 -3.18 -4.80 -14.40
C ILE A 126 -2.90 -5.67 -15.64
N VAL A 127 -3.94 -6.29 -16.20
CA VAL A 127 -3.81 -7.20 -17.36
C VAL A 127 -3.11 -6.50 -18.52
N ASN A 128 -2.08 -7.15 -19.06
CA ASN A 128 -1.17 -6.69 -20.13
C ASN A 128 -0.06 -5.72 -19.70
N ALA A 129 -0.06 -5.25 -18.45
CA ALA A 129 1.08 -4.55 -17.88
C ALA A 129 1.95 -5.49 -17.05
N ASP A 130 1.31 -6.38 -16.28
CA ASP A 130 2.00 -7.28 -15.35
C ASP A 130 1.35 -8.67 -15.23
N ASP A 131 2.09 -9.61 -14.64
CA ASP A 131 1.61 -10.96 -14.32
C ASP A 131 1.49 -11.24 -12.82
N ASP A 132 1.97 -10.35 -11.95
CA ASP A 132 1.83 -10.39 -10.49
C ASP A 132 1.17 -9.11 -9.92
N PHE A 133 0.90 -9.12 -8.62
CA PHE A 133 0.29 -8.00 -7.89
C PHE A 133 1.34 -7.29 -7.06
N ASP A 134 1.90 -6.20 -7.59
CA ASP A 134 2.87 -5.35 -6.93
C ASP A 134 2.17 -4.26 -6.10
N PHE A 135 2.55 -4.15 -4.83
CA PHE A 135 2.08 -3.09 -3.96
C PHE A 135 3.16 -2.66 -2.98
N PHE A 136 3.11 -1.38 -2.61
CA PHE A 136 3.99 -0.76 -1.66
C PHE A 136 3.26 -0.52 -0.34
N VAL A 137 3.95 -0.72 0.78
CA VAL A 137 3.48 -0.33 2.10
C VAL A 137 4.48 0.62 2.73
N LEU A 138 3.98 1.80 3.12
CA LEU A 138 4.72 2.69 3.99
C LEU A 138 4.71 2.08 5.39
N LEU A 139 5.83 1.48 5.80
CA LEU A 139 5.95 1.04 7.18
C LEU A 139 5.87 2.30 8.05
N PRO A 140 5.05 2.31 9.12
CA PRO A 140 4.93 3.43 10.05
C PRO A 140 6.20 3.69 10.87
N ASN A 141 7.38 3.36 10.36
CA ASN A 141 8.65 3.72 10.95
C ASN A 141 8.89 5.24 10.88
N SER A 142 7.99 6.02 11.44
CA SER A 142 8.04 7.47 11.48
C SER A 142 7.84 7.99 12.89
N THR A 143 7.91 7.10 13.90
CA THR A 143 7.79 7.46 15.33
C THR A 143 8.80 6.79 16.27
N ALA A 144 9.20 5.53 16.04
CA ALA A 144 10.36 4.84 16.62
C ALA A 144 10.25 3.34 16.29
N PRO A 145 11.03 2.74 15.38
CA PRO A 145 10.77 1.37 14.97
C PRO A 145 11.44 0.32 15.85
N CYS A 146 12.49 0.71 16.56
CA CYS A 146 13.40 -0.21 17.23
C CYS A 146 13.92 0.38 18.54
N ARG A 147 14.18 1.69 18.55
CA ARG A 147 14.68 2.43 19.71
C ARG A 147 13.93 3.74 19.88
N GLN A 148 13.67 4.11 21.12
CA GLN A 148 13.10 5.40 21.46
C GLN A 148 14.02 6.50 20.93
N GLN A 149 13.47 7.52 20.28
CA GLN A 149 14.22 8.67 19.74
C GLN A 149 15.21 8.35 18.60
N SER A 150 15.04 7.26 17.84
CA SER A 150 15.90 6.96 16.70
C SER A 150 15.10 6.42 15.49
N LEU A 151 15.58 6.74 14.28
CA LEU A 151 15.12 6.13 13.03
C LEU A 151 15.92 4.86 12.68
N GLU A 152 16.97 4.58 13.43
CA GLU A 152 17.88 3.46 13.18
C GLU A 152 17.41 2.19 13.91
N CYS A 153 17.72 1.05 13.28
CA CYS A 153 17.52 -0.29 13.84
C CYS A 153 18.79 -1.11 13.66
N THR A 154 19.12 -1.95 14.64
CA THR A 154 19.96 -3.13 14.38
C THR A 154 19.22 -4.12 13.48
N ARG A 155 19.96 -5.05 12.90
CA ARG A 155 19.40 -6.12 12.06
C ARG A 155 18.38 -6.96 12.83
N GLU A 156 18.67 -7.26 14.08
CA GLU A 156 17.87 -8.12 14.95
C GLU A 156 16.55 -7.42 15.32
N GLU A 157 16.63 -6.18 15.79
CA GLU A 157 15.44 -5.36 16.11
C GLU A 157 14.54 -5.20 14.89
N PHE A 158 15.14 -4.91 13.73
CA PHE A 158 14.40 -4.78 12.48
C PHE A 158 13.71 -6.08 12.07
N ASN A 159 14.37 -7.23 12.23
CA ASN A 159 13.74 -8.52 11.92
C ASN A 159 12.54 -8.78 12.84
N VAL A 160 12.65 -8.51 14.14
CA VAL A 160 11.53 -8.63 15.09
C VAL A 160 10.38 -7.71 14.68
N PHE A 161 10.68 -6.46 14.34
CA PHE A 161 9.69 -5.50 13.87
C PHE A 161 8.93 -6.01 12.64
N ILE A 162 9.64 -6.50 11.62
CA ILE A 162 9.00 -7.01 10.41
C ILE A 162 8.20 -8.28 10.68
N HIS A 163 8.67 -9.18 11.54
CA HIS A 163 7.87 -10.36 11.92
C HIS A 163 6.53 -9.96 12.56
N ARG A 164 6.53 -8.98 13.46
CA ARG A 164 5.30 -8.42 14.04
C ARG A 164 4.42 -7.77 12.97
N PHE A 165 5.02 -7.02 12.05
CA PHE A 165 4.30 -6.43 10.94
C PHE A 165 3.66 -7.48 10.03
N LEU A 166 4.32 -8.59 9.73
CA LEU A 166 3.81 -9.63 8.82
C LEU A 166 2.78 -10.57 9.48
N LEU A 167 2.75 -10.64 10.82
CA LEU A 167 1.90 -11.57 11.55
C LEU A 167 0.41 -11.43 11.22
N PRO A 168 -0.21 -10.23 11.20
CA PRO A 168 -1.63 -10.10 10.84
C PRO A 168 -1.97 -10.55 9.42
N LEU A 169 -1.08 -10.34 8.44
CA LEU A 169 -1.24 -10.86 7.08
C LEU A 169 -1.23 -12.39 7.08
N TRP A 170 -0.32 -12.99 7.83
CA TRP A 170 -0.25 -14.45 7.99
C TRP A 170 -1.50 -14.98 8.70
N GLU A 171 -1.94 -14.39 9.80
CA GLU A 171 -3.16 -14.79 10.51
C GLU A 171 -4.42 -14.69 9.61
N ALA A 172 -4.46 -13.68 8.74
CA ALA A 172 -5.55 -13.51 7.77
C ALA A 172 -5.54 -14.54 6.63
N GLY A 173 -4.48 -15.36 6.50
CA GLY A 173 -4.39 -16.42 5.49
C GLY A 173 -3.34 -16.19 4.40
N ALA A 174 -2.42 -15.23 4.54
CA ALA A 174 -1.30 -15.12 3.60
C ALA A 174 -0.24 -16.21 3.86
N CYS A 175 0.28 -16.78 2.77
CA CYS A 175 1.60 -17.41 2.73
C CYS A 175 2.63 -16.33 2.46
N ILE A 176 3.69 -16.23 3.26
CA ILE A 176 4.68 -15.16 3.14
C ILE A 176 6.08 -15.74 3.00
N ARG A 177 6.80 -15.34 1.95
CA ARG A 177 8.17 -15.75 1.67
C ARG A 177 8.99 -14.51 1.36
N ARG A 178 10.20 -14.41 1.91
CA ARG A 178 11.14 -13.35 1.52
C ARG A 178 11.64 -13.62 0.09
N PHE A 179 11.58 -12.60 -0.76
CA PHE A 179 12.13 -12.70 -2.11
C PHE A 179 13.64 -12.41 -2.06
N ASN A 180 14.46 -13.29 -2.61
CA ASN A 180 15.89 -13.07 -2.80
C ASN A 180 16.24 -13.33 -4.28
N PRO A 181 16.03 -12.35 -5.17
CA PRO A 181 16.26 -12.51 -6.60
C PRO A 181 17.76 -12.39 -6.88
N ASN A 182 18.48 -13.49 -6.67
CA ASN A 182 19.88 -13.65 -7.02
C ASN A 182 20.87 -12.71 -6.30
N ILE A 183 21.59 -13.29 -5.33
CA ILE A 183 22.60 -12.60 -4.51
C ILE A 183 23.72 -11.95 -5.31
N THR A 184 23.97 -12.41 -6.54
CA THR A 184 25.10 -11.94 -7.36
C THR A 184 24.72 -10.82 -8.33
N LYS A 185 23.43 -10.47 -8.46
CA LYS A 185 22.96 -9.54 -9.51
C LYS A 185 22.49 -8.19 -9.03
N PHE A 186 22.28 -7.97 -7.75
CA PHE A 186 21.96 -6.66 -7.19
C PHE A 186 22.14 -6.72 -5.66
N ASP A 187 22.09 -5.55 -5.02
CA ASP A 187 22.16 -5.24 -3.57
C ASP A 187 21.07 -5.96 -2.71
N SER A 188 20.89 -7.26 -2.94
CA SER A 188 19.76 -8.14 -2.56
C SER A 188 19.64 -8.38 -1.06
N ASP A 189 20.70 -8.11 -0.30
CA ASP A 189 20.65 -8.06 1.16
C ASP A 189 19.90 -6.82 1.69
N ARG A 190 19.60 -5.84 0.82
CA ARG A 190 19.12 -4.50 1.21
C ARG A 190 17.68 -4.17 0.85
N ARG A 191 17.02 -4.89 -0.06
CA ARG A 191 15.61 -4.60 -0.42
C ARG A 191 14.62 -5.34 0.49
N LEU A 192 13.63 -4.62 0.99
CA LEU A 192 12.54 -5.18 1.80
C LEU A 192 11.38 -5.62 0.89
N LEU A 193 11.57 -6.78 0.28
CA LEU A 193 10.61 -7.36 -0.68
C LEU A 193 10.11 -8.73 -0.20
N TYR A 194 8.79 -8.86 -0.10
CA TYR A 194 8.12 -10.10 0.29
C TYR A 194 7.18 -10.57 -0.82
N THR A 195 7.24 -11.86 -1.11
CA THR A 195 6.26 -12.52 -1.96
C THR A 195 5.14 -13.08 -1.07
N LEU A 196 3.90 -12.88 -1.48
CA LEU A 196 2.71 -13.34 -0.79
C LEU A 196 1.82 -14.16 -1.71
N GLN A 197 1.18 -15.19 -1.17
CA GLN A 197 0.09 -15.90 -1.81
C GLN A 197 -1.09 -15.96 -0.84
N ILE A 198 -2.32 -15.93 -1.34
CA ILE A 198 -3.49 -16.18 -0.51
C ILE A 198 -3.63 -17.69 -0.36
N ARG A 199 -3.68 -18.19 0.88
CA ARG A 199 -3.90 -19.62 1.14
C ARG A 199 -5.24 -20.04 0.57
N ASN A 200 -5.25 -21.17 -0.13
CA ASN A 200 -6.50 -21.85 -0.39
C ASN A 200 -7.00 -22.44 0.93
N PRO A 201 -8.18 -22.04 1.45
CA PRO A 201 -8.72 -22.53 2.72
C PRO A 201 -8.96 -24.05 2.70
N ASN A 202 -9.07 -24.67 1.53
CA ASN A 202 -9.27 -26.10 1.37
C ASN A 202 -7.96 -26.92 1.40
N HIS A 203 -6.80 -26.26 1.40
CA HIS A 203 -5.51 -26.97 1.50
C HIS A 203 -5.10 -27.12 2.96
N ALA A 204 -5.22 -28.34 3.49
CA ALA A 204 -4.83 -28.73 4.85
C ALA A 204 -3.30 -28.80 5.09
N HIS A 205 -2.49 -28.19 4.22
CA HIS A 205 -1.04 -28.21 4.38
C HIS A 205 -0.60 -27.37 5.56
N ASN A 206 0.53 -27.75 6.15
CA ASN A 206 1.23 -26.97 7.16
C ASN A 206 1.31 -25.50 6.70
N PRO A 207 0.85 -24.51 7.51
CA PRO A 207 0.94 -23.09 7.19
C PRO A 207 2.36 -22.60 6.83
N LEU A 208 3.39 -23.35 7.24
CA LEU A 208 4.80 -23.09 6.91
C LEU A 208 5.21 -23.63 5.52
N GLN A 209 4.39 -24.48 4.90
CA GLN A 209 4.60 -25.07 3.57
C GLN A 209 3.41 -24.80 2.65
N CYS A 210 2.81 -23.61 2.75
CA CYS A 210 1.61 -23.29 1.98
C CYS A 210 1.90 -22.63 0.61
N PHE A 211 3.17 -22.38 0.26
CA PHE A 211 3.55 -21.86 -1.06
C PHE A 211 3.37 -22.90 -2.16
N ASN A 212 2.70 -22.49 -3.24
CA ASN A 212 2.53 -23.29 -4.44
C ASN A 212 3.16 -22.54 -5.63
N SER A 213 4.11 -23.18 -6.32
CA SER A 213 4.83 -22.59 -7.45
C SER A 213 3.94 -22.23 -8.64
N ARG A 214 2.71 -22.77 -8.71
CA ARG A 214 1.73 -22.48 -9.76
C ARG A 214 0.64 -21.49 -9.33
N ALA A 215 0.60 -21.13 -8.06
CA ALA A 215 -0.40 -20.19 -7.56
C ALA A 215 0.00 -18.74 -7.88
N PRO A 216 -0.98 -17.86 -8.16
CA PRO A 216 -0.75 -16.41 -8.19
C PRO A 216 0.00 -15.93 -6.96
N PHE A 217 0.85 -14.93 -7.16
CA PHE A 217 1.54 -14.26 -6.05
C PHE A 217 1.44 -12.74 -6.20
N ALA A 218 1.65 -12.09 -5.07
CA ALA A 218 1.77 -10.65 -4.92
C ALA A 218 3.16 -10.32 -4.39
N HIS A 219 3.68 -9.16 -4.75
CA HIS A 219 4.93 -8.62 -4.22
C HIS A 219 4.63 -7.39 -3.38
N MET A 220 5.07 -7.46 -2.12
CA MET A 220 4.99 -6.36 -1.19
C MET A 220 6.35 -5.70 -1.06
N HIS A 221 6.40 -4.44 -1.50
CA HIS A 221 7.50 -3.53 -1.32
C HIS A 221 7.29 -2.80 0.01
N LEU A 222 8.32 -2.75 0.85
CA LEU A 222 8.27 -2.00 2.10
C LEU A 222 9.23 -0.83 2.03
N GLY A 223 8.88 0.26 2.68
CA GLY A 223 9.82 1.35 2.93
C GLY A 223 9.61 2.04 4.26
N MET A 224 10.65 2.75 4.67
CA MET A 224 10.78 3.44 5.95
C MET A 224 11.13 4.90 5.69
N LEU A 225 10.86 5.80 6.64
CA LEU A 225 11.26 7.19 6.48
C LEU A 225 12.67 7.44 6.99
N ASN A 226 13.39 8.33 6.31
CA ASN A 226 14.61 8.94 6.84
C ASN A 226 14.30 10.25 7.59
N ALA A 227 15.35 10.89 8.12
CA ALA A 227 15.23 12.12 8.91
C ALA A 227 14.60 13.30 8.14
N ASP A 228 14.60 13.27 6.81
CA ASP A 228 13.97 14.29 5.96
C ASP A 228 12.54 13.92 5.56
N GLY A 229 11.96 12.89 6.17
CA GLY A 229 10.61 12.42 5.88
C GLY A 229 10.48 11.89 4.46
N GLU A 230 11.57 11.37 3.89
CA GLU A 230 11.58 10.73 2.57
C GLU A 230 11.54 9.22 2.75
N LEU A 231 10.77 8.57 1.89
CA LEU A 231 10.63 7.13 1.87
C LEU A 231 11.89 6.49 1.27
N GLU A 232 12.52 5.62 2.05
CA GLU A 232 13.64 4.79 1.64
C GLU A 232 13.20 3.33 1.49
N THR A 233 13.53 2.74 0.34
CA THR A 233 13.15 1.35 0.00
C THR A 233 14.25 0.32 0.33
N ASN A 234 15.37 0.77 0.89
CA ASN A 234 16.51 -0.05 1.28
C ASN A 234 16.77 -0.01 2.79
N LYS A 235 17.18 -1.17 3.34
CA LYS A 235 17.15 -1.60 4.75
C LYS A 235 18.11 -0.88 5.72
N TRP A 236 18.90 0.10 5.28
CA TRP A 236 19.87 0.78 6.16
C TRP A 236 19.66 2.28 6.10
N VAL A 237 18.74 2.76 6.94
CA VAL A 237 18.65 4.18 7.28
C VAL A 237 19.97 4.51 7.98
N GLY A 238 20.83 5.24 7.29
CA GLY A 238 22.18 5.59 7.73
C GLY A 238 22.86 6.50 6.70
N PRO A 239 24.00 7.11 7.03
CA PRO A 239 24.67 8.11 6.19
C PRO A 239 25.13 7.59 4.82
N ASN A 240 25.17 6.26 4.65
CA ASN A 240 25.56 5.57 3.41
C ASN A 240 24.36 5.00 2.62
N SER A 241 23.12 5.35 3.00
CA SER A 241 21.92 5.07 2.20
C SER A 241 22.08 5.69 0.81
N HIS A 242 21.81 4.94 -0.26
CA HIS A 242 22.03 5.48 -1.60
C HIS A 242 20.99 6.59 -1.87
N PRO A 243 21.38 7.81 -2.27
CA PRO A 243 20.45 8.93 -2.53
C PRO A 243 19.40 8.69 -3.63
N LYS A 244 19.46 7.55 -4.34
CA LYS A 244 18.65 7.24 -5.53
C LYS A 244 17.36 6.47 -5.20
N ASP A 245 17.11 6.17 -3.93
CA ASP A 245 15.93 5.43 -3.45
C ASP A 245 15.05 6.24 -2.48
N LYS A 246 15.22 7.57 -2.47
CA LYS A 246 14.47 8.50 -1.62
C LYS A 246 13.26 9.06 -2.37
N LEU A 247 12.07 8.78 -1.89
CA LEU A 247 10.81 9.23 -2.48
C LEU A 247 10.11 10.22 -1.55
N PRO A 248 9.91 11.47 -1.97
CA PRO A 248 9.16 12.45 -1.18
C PRO A 248 7.72 12.01 -0.92
N LEU A 249 7.25 12.13 0.32
CA LEU A 249 5.90 11.70 0.72
C LEU A 249 4.77 12.40 -0.05
N ASN A 250 4.99 13.62 -0.54
CA ASN A 250 4.00 14.36 -1.33
C ASN A 250 3.74 13.77 -2.73
N LEU A 251 4.54 12.80 -3.19
CA LEU A 251 4.23 12.05 -4.42
C LEU A 251 3.22 10.94 -4.16
N MET A 252 3.16 10.42 -2.92
CA MET A 252 2.28 9.30 -2.56
C MET A 252 1.03 9.77 -1.84
N LEU A 253 1.17 10.77 -0.96
CA LEU A 253 0.11 11.24 -0.08
C LEU A 253 -0.59 12.51 -0.62
N PRO A 254 -1.91 12.65 -0.38
CA PRO A 254 -2.79 11.60 0.10
C PRO A 254 -2.97 10.50 -0.96
N VAL A 255 -2.96 9.23 -0.54
CA VAL A 255 -3.20 8.09 -1.45
C VAL A 255 -4.56 8.28 -2.11
N ARG A 256 -4.64 8.08 -3.42
CA ARG A 256 -5.84 8.31 -4.24
C ARG A 256 -6.41 6.99 -4.76
N ARG A 257 -7.59 7.08 -5.36
CA ARG A 257 -8.23 5.95 -6.05
C ARG A 257 -7.70 5.83 -7.46
N CYS A 258 -7.27 4.63 -7.82
CA CYS A 258 -7.12 4.18 -9.19
C CYS A 258 -8.18 3.12 -9.49
N ARG A 259 -8.37 2.84 -10.78
CA ARG A 259 -9.28 1.78 -11.21
C ARG A 259 -8.55 0.45 -11.38
N LEU A 260 -9.09 -0.63 -10.83
CA LEU A 260 -8.63 -2.00 -11.09
C LEU A 260 -9.84 -2.85 -11.48
N GLY A 261 -10.04 -2.98 -12.78
CA GLY A 261 -11.20 -3.60 -13.39
C GLY A 261 -12.52 -2.94 -12.99
N ALA A 262 -13.34 -3.66 -12.23
CA ALA A 262 -14.59 -3.15 -11.66
C ALA A 262 -14.45 -2.58 -10.23
N SER A 263 -13.25 -2.66 -9.65
CA SER A 263 -12.95 -2.30 -8.27
C SER A 263 -12.08 -1.05 -8.18
N ASP A 264 -12.08 -0.42 -7.00
CA ASP A 264 -11.20 0.71 -6.71
C ASP A 264 -9.95 0.22 -5.97
N ALA A 265 -8.79 0.70 -6.38
CA ALA A 265 -7.50 0.36 -5.79
C ALA A 265 -6.76 1.62 -5.30
N PRO A 266 -5.89 1.50 -4.30
CA PRO A 266 -5.10 2.63 -3.83
C PRO A 266 -3.89 2.87 -4.74
N CYS A 267 -3.59 4.13 -5.04
CA CYS A 267 -2.42 4.53 -5.81
C CYS A 267 -1.82 5.86 -5.31
N PRO A 268 -0.54 6.14 -5.60
CA PRO A 268 0.11 7.40 -5.24
C PRO A 268 -0.67 8.62 -5.73
N PHE A 269 -0.57 9.75 -5.03
CA PHE A 269 -1.14 11.03 -5.47
C PHE A 269 -0.60 11.48 -6.84
N ASP A 270 0.71 11.49 -7.02
CA ASP A 270 1.38 11.77 -8.28
C ASP A 270 2.02 10.49 -8.83
N ILE A 271 1.22 9.70 -9.56
CA ILE A 271 1.66 8.42 -10.14
C ILE A 271 2.86 8.62 -11.07
N VAL A 272 2.87 9.71 -11.86
CA VAL A 272 3.93 9.96 -12.84
C VAL A 272 5.22 10.37 -12.14
N GLY A 273 5.16 11.29 -11.18
CA GLY A 273 6.30 11.70 -10.37
C GLY A 273 6.87 10.53 -9.56
N TYR A 274 6.00 9.76 -8.92
CA TYR A 274 6.38 8.55 -8.19
C TYR A 274 7.12 7.55 -9.07
N LEU A 275 6.52 7.12 -10.20
CA LEU A 275 7.16 6.17 -11.11
C LEU A 275 8.43 6.74 -11.75
N LYS A 276 8.50 8.05 -12.02
CA LYS A 276 9.70 8.71 -12.55
C LYS A 276 10.88 8.55 -11.60
N LEU A 277 10.69 8.87 -10.32
CA LEU A 277 11.76 8.76 -9.33
C LEU A 277 12.08 7.31 -9.04
N ARG A 278 11.05 6.48 -8.82
CA ARG A 278 11.20 5.06 -8.50
C ARG A 278 11.98 4.29 -9.57
N ASN A 279 11.71 4.58 -10.85
CA ASN A 279 12.26 3.85 -11.99
C ASN A 279 13.23 4.65 -12.84
N ARG A 280 13.79 5.75 -12.33
CA ARG A 280 14.77 6.60 -13.04
C ARG A 280 14.28 7.07 -14.42
N GLY A 281 12.97 7.30 -14.55
CA GLY A 281 12.34 7.67 -15.81
C GLY A 281 12.34 6.57 -16.87
N GLU A 282 12.65 5.31 -16.55
CA GLU A 282 12.57 4.19 -17.49
C GLU A 282 11.18 4.07 -18.12
N TYR A 283 10.16 4.23 -17.30
CA TYR A 283 8.76 4.29 -17.70
C TYR A 283 8.29 5.69 -18.08
N ILE A 284 9.23 6.58 -18.44
CA ILE A 284 9.02 7.88 -19.08
C ILE A 284 9.99 7.99 -20.27
N ARG A 285 9.62 7.38 -21.40
CA ARG A 285 10.28 7.71 -22.67
C ARG A 285 9.71 9.00 -23.21
N ASN A 286 10.52 10.04 -23.11
CA ASN A 286 10.35 11.22 -23.92
C ASN A 286 10.57 10.85 -25.40
N SER A 287 9.86 11.55 -26.27
CA SER A 287 10.30 11.76 -27.65
C SER A 287 11.73 12.32 -27.69
N LYS A 288 12.39 12.23 -28.85
CA LYS A 288 13.76 12.74 -29.01
C LYS A 288 13.88 14.24 -28.65
N ASP A 289 12.78 14.99 -28.71
CA ASP A 289 12.73 16.42 -28.39
C ASP A 289 12.22 16.73 -26.97
N GLY A 290 12.00 15.72 -26.12
CA GLY A 290 11.59 15.95 -24.73
C GLY A 290 10.10 16.24 -24.53
N THR A 291 9.29 16.29 -25.60
CA THR A 291 7.96 16.91 -25.56
C THR A 291 6.77 15.98 -25.31
N CYS A 292 6.93 14.65 -25.33
CA CYS A 292 5.81 13.72 -25.18
C CYS A 292 6.02 12.65 -24.09
N LEU A 293 4.99 12.39 -23.27
CA LEU A 293 4.98 11.36 -22.23
C LEU A 293 4.32 10.07 -22.74
N LEU A 294 5.17 9.09 -23.09
CA LEU A 294 4.95 7.68 -23.41
C LEU A 294 3.68 7.22 -24.14
N VAL A 295 3.89 7.05 -25.44
CA VAL A 295 3.39 5.91 -26.19
C VAL A 295 4.57 4.95 -26.39
N LYS A 296 4.41 3.62 -26.23
CA LYS A 296 5.43 2.69 -26.75
C LYS A 296 5.67 3.04 -28.23
N LYS A 297 6.93 3.22 -28.64
CA LYS A 297 7.36 3.67 -30.00
C LYS A 297 6.68 2.98 -31.19
N LYS A 298 6.08 1.80 -31.00
CA LYS A 298 5.47 0.96 -32.04
C LYS A 298 3.94 0.96 -32.09
N TRP A 299 3.24 1.88 -31.42
CA TRP A 299 1.77 1.93 -31.54
C TRP A 299 1.30 2.69 -32.77
N SER A 300 0.30 2.15 -33.45
CA SER A 300 -0.43 2.86 -34.50
C SER A 300 -1.12 4.11 -33.94
N ARG A 301 -1.39 5.09 -34.80
CA ARG A 301 -2.11 6.32 -34.44
C ARG A 301 -3.47 6.03 -33.78
N VAL A 302 -4.22 5.06 -34.31
CA VAL A 302 -5.50 4.63 -33.74
C VAL A 302 -5.32 4.13 -32.31
N ARG A 303 -4.29 3.30 -32.06
CA ARG A 303 -4.00 2.81 -30.72
C ARG A 303 -3.59 3.93 -29.76
N LYS A 304 -2.85 4.94 -30.23
CA LYS A 304 -2.53 6.15 -29.44
C LYS A 304 -3.79 6.89 -29.02
N ILE A 305 -4.68 7.20 -29.97
CA ILE A 305 -5.95 7.90 -29.72
C ILE A 305 -6.79 7.13 -28.70
N ASN A 306 -6.96 5.83 -28.91
CA ASN A 306 -7.77 4.99 -28.02
C ASN A 306 -7.20 4.96 -26.60
N GLN A 307 -5.87 4.92 -26.45
CA GLN A 307 -5.23 5.00 -25.14
C GLN A 307 -5.50 6.34 -24.45
N VAL A 308 -5.36 7.46 -25.17
CA VAL A 308 -5.62 8.80 -24.60
C VAL A 308 -7.06 8.90 -24.14
N LYS A 309 -8.02 8.50 -24.98
CA LYS A 309 -9.45 8.47 -24.60
C LYS A 309 -9.72 7.64 -23.35
N LYS A 310 -9.07 6.47 -23.26
CA LYS A 310 -9.22 5.56 -22.11
C LYS A 310 -8.74 6.19 -20.81
N VAL A 311 -7.59 6.87 -20.83
CA VAL A 311 -7.10 7.55 -19.62
C VAL A 311 -7.87 8.83 -19.33
N GLN A 312 -8.27 9.59 -20.35
CA GLN A 312 -9.13 10.75 -20.15
C GLN A 312 -10.42 10.34 -19.44
N LEU A 313 -11.03 9.22 -19.86
CA LEU A 313 -12.20 8.67 -19.18
C LEU A 313 -11.92 8.32 -17.70
N LEU A 314 -10.75 7.77 -17.36
CA LEU A 314 -10.38 7.56 -15.95
C LEU A 314 -10.39 8.88 -15.17
N HIS A 315 -9.76 9.93 -15.69
CA HIS A 315 -9.73 11.26 -15.06
C HIS A 315 -11.11 11.92 -14.95
N ASP A 316 -11.91 11.85 -16.02
CA ASP A 316 -13.28 12.38 -16.07
C ASP A 316 -14.18 11.66 -15.04
N CYS A 317 -13.90 10.37 -14.83
CA CYS A 317 -14.44 9.56 -13.76
C CYS A 317 -13.68 9.72 -12.43
N GLY A 318 -12.97 10.81 -12.18
CA GLY A 318 -12.35 11.09 -10.87
C GLY A 318 -11.37 10.02 -10.35
N TYR A 319 -10.85 9.16 -11.22
CA TYR A 319 -9.76 8.26 -10.89
C TYR A 319 -8.42 8.96 -11.12
N ASN A 320 -7.45 8.61 -10.29
CA ASN A 320 -6.08 8.94 -10.58
C ASN A 320 -5.56 8.02 -11.69
N SER A 321 -4.79 8.59 -12.61
CA SER A 321 -4.27 7.86 -13.77
C SER A 321 -2.99 8.49 -14.30
N MET A 322 -2.26 7.71 -15.08
CA MET A 322 -0.98 8.09 -15.67
C MET A 322 -1.18 8.81 -17.00
N ILE A 323 -1.53 10.10 -17.03
CA ILE A 323 -0.98 10.95 -18.10
C ILE A 323 -0.72 12.39 -17.63
N SER A 324 0.48 12.91 -17.95
CA SER A 324 0.70 14.32 -18.20
C SER A 324 0.63 14.53 -19.71
N LEU A 325 -0.57 14.81 -20.23
CA LEU A 325 -0.76 14.94 -21.68
C LEU A 325 -0.14 16.27 -22.07
N LYS A 326 0.91 16.22 -22.90
CA LYS A 326 1.52 17.44 -23.40
C LYS A 326 0.61 17.98 -24.50
N GLN A 327 0.17 19.23 -24.37
CA GLN A 327 -0.80 19.87 -25.28
C GLN A 327 -0.43 19.66 -26.76
N ARG A 328 0.85 19.80 -27.10
CA ARG A 328 1.40 19.54 -28.44
C ARG A 328 1.10 18.14 -29.00
N PHE A 329 1.02 17.11 -28.17
CA PHE A 329 0.65 15.75 -28.61
C PHE A 329 -0.82 15.68 -29.04
N ILE A 330 -1.69 16.43 -28.35
CA ILE A 330 -3.11 16.59 -28.69
C ILE A 330 -3.24 17.44 -29.96
N ASP A 331 -2.54 18.58 -30.03
CA ASP A 331 -2.60 19.53 -31.13
C ASP A 331 -2.13 18.92 -32.46
N THR A 332 -1.16 18.02 -32.42
CA THR A 332 -0.69 17.28 -33.60
C THR A 332 -1.60 16.10 -33.97
N ASN A 333 -2.78 16.00 -33.36
CA ASN A 333 -3.71 14.89 -33.53
C ASN A 333 -3.01 13.53 -33.38
N TYR A 334 -2.19 13.44 -32.33
CA TYR A 334 -1.45 12.26 -31.89
C TYR A 334 -0.44 11.72 -32.92
N SER A 335 -0.07 12.54 -33.91
CA SER A 335 0.83 12.16 -35.00
C SER A 335 2.30 12.31 -34.62
N ALA A 336 2.66 13.38 -33.93
CA ALA A 336 4.04 13.62 -33.47
C ALA A 336 4.17 13.19 -32.02
N CYS A 337 5.11 12.28 -31.72
CA CYS A 337 5.64 12.14 -30.37
C CYS A 337 6.96 12.88 -30.32
#